data_AF-A0A0P1IYX4-F1
#
_entry.id   AF-A0A0P1IYX4-F1
#
_cell.length_a   1.000
_cell.length_b   1.000
_cell.length_c   1.000
_cell.angle_alpha   90.00
_cell.angle_beta   90.00
_cell.angle_gamma   90.00
#
_symmetry.space_group_name_H-M   'P 1'
#
loop_
_entity.id
_entity.type
_entity.pdbx_description
1 polymer ?
#
loop_
_entity_poly.entity_id
_entity_poly.type
_entity_poly.pdbx_seq_one_letter_code
_entity_poly.pdbx_strand_id
1 'polypeptide(L)' 'MNDYSECLDIARQELKLAQAALRLDMANYPTPIAGCDEQFNHLLDQSQRVCNALAALEAPNFVPTPRKLETGQGIESR' A
#
# COMPACT_ATOMS: atom_id res chain seq x y z
N MET A 1 -11.07 -24.78 1.49
CA MET A 1 -11.36 -23.63 0.61
C MET A 1 -10.51 -22.51 1.16
N ASN A 2 -9.41 -22.14 0.51
CA ASN A 2 -8.58 -21.03 1.01
C ASN A 2 -9.42 -19.76 0.96
N ASP A 3 -9.62 -19.16 2.12
CA ASP A 3 -10.29 -17.86 2.21
C ASP A 3 -9.34 -16.80 1.65
N TYR A 4 -9.85 -15.89 0.83
CA TYR A 4 -9.03 -14.82 0.27
C TYR A 4 -8.47 -13.91 1.37
N SER A 5 -9.11 -13.86 2.54
CA SER A 5 -8.63 -13.16 3.73
C SER A 5 -7.26 -13.69 4.21
N GLU A 6 -7.09 -15.02 4.23
CA GLU A 6 -5.82 -15.68 4.60
C GLU A 6 -4.71 -15.30 3.62
N CYS A 7 -5.03 -15.28 2.31
CA CYS A 7 -4.08 -14.84 1.29
C CYS A 7 -3.67 -13.37 1.48
N LEU A 8 -4.60 -12.49 1.90
CA LEU A 8 -4.30 -11.07 2.16
C LEU A 8 -3.43 -10.89 3.41
N ASP A 9 -3.65 -11.70 4.46
CA ASP A 9 -2.83 -11.67 5.67
C ASP A 9 -1.39 -12.14 5.38
N ILE A 10 -1.24 -13.21 4.59
CA ILE A 10 0.07 -13.68 4.11
C ILE A 10 0.76 -12.57 3.30
N ALA A 11 0.05 -11.98 2.33
CA ALA A 11 0.61 -10.89 1.51
C ALA A 11 1.07 -9.71 2.37
N ARG A 12 0.30 -9.33 3.39
CA ARG A 12 0.68 -8.27 4.33
C ARG A 12 1.94 -8.63 5.10
N GLN A 13 2.05 -9.87 5.59
CA GLN A 13 3.21 -10.33 6.34
C GLN A 13 4.48 -10.33 5.47
N GLU A 14 4.40 -10.86 4.25
CA GLU A 14 5.51 -10.89 3.30
C GLU A 14 5.98 -9.47 2.92
N LEU A 15 5.05 -8.53 2.71
CA LEU A 15 5.41 -7.13 2.45
C LEU A 15 6.11 -6.46 3.63
N LYS A 16 5.73 -6.80 4.88
CA LYS A 16 6.43 -6.31 6.08
C LYS A 16 7.85 -6.87 6.18
N LEU A 17 8.04 -8.15 5.84
CA LEU A 17 9.38 -8.77 5.77
C LEU A 17 10.23 -8.10 4.69
N ALA A 18 9.68 -7.87 3.50
CA ALA A 18 10.35 -7.16 2.41
C ALA A 18 10.76 -5.74 2.81
N GLN A 19 9.87 -5.01 3.50
CA GLN A 19 10.19 -3.67 4.02
C GLN A 19 11.36 -3.69 5.01
N ALA A 20 11.40 -4.68 5.90
CA ALA A 20 12.49 -4.83 6.86
C ALA A 20 13.82 -5.17 6.17
N ALA A 21 13.79 -6.07 5.18
CA ALA A 21 14.96 -6.41 4.38
C ALA A 21 15.52 -5.20 3.61
N LEU A 22 14.65 -4.44 2.92
CA LEU A 22 15.06 -3.23 2.20
C LEU A 22 15.68 -2.18 3.13
N ARG A 23 15.13 -1.99 4.34
CA ARG A 23 15.72 -1.08 5.33
C ARG A 23 17.11 -1.53 5.76
N LEU A 24 17.32 -2.84 5.92
CA LEU A 24 18.62 -3.40 6.24
C LEU A 24 19.61 -3.21 5.09
N ASP A 25 19.20 -3.46 3.85
CA ASP A 25 20.03 -3.27 2.66
C ASP A 25 20.44 -1.80 2.50
N MET A 26 19.51 -0.87 2.69
CA MET A 26 19.79 0.57 2.67
C MET A 26 20.74 1.01 3.79
N ALA A 27 20.60 0.43 4.99
CA ALA A 27 21.45 0.74 6.14
C ALA A 27 22.87 0.18 5.99
N ASN A 28 23.01 -0.97 5.35
CA ASN A 28 24.30 -1.59 5.03
C ASN A 28 24.91 -1.07 3.73
N TYR A 29 24.20 -0.19 3.02
CA TYR A 29 24.66 0.33 1.74
C TYR A 29 25.92 1.19 1.94
N PRO A 30 27.03 0.89 1.25
CA PRO A 30 28.27 1.62 1.42
C PRO A 30 28.08 3.10 1.06
N THR A 31 28.75 4.01 1.79
CA THR A 31 28.63 5.46 1.58
C THR A 31 28.86 5.82 0.10
N PRO A 32 27.99 6.62 -0.53
CA PRO A 32 28.00 6.80 -1.98
C PRO A 32 29.34 7.29 -2.50
N ILE A 33 29.95 6.50 -3.39
CA ILE A 33 31.03 6.96 -4.26
C ILE A 33 30.36 7.88 -5.28
N ALA A 34 30.81 9.13 -5.37
CA ALA A 34 30.18 10.19 -6.16
C ALA A 34 29.73 9.71 -7.56
N GLY A 35 28.43 9.79 -7.83
CA GLY A 35 27.77 9.38 -9.07
C GLY A 35 26.31 9.01 -8.81
N CYS A 36 25.45 9.11 -9.82
CA CYS A 36 24.06 8.67 -9.74
C CYS A 36 24.03 7.17 -9.41
N ASP A 37 23.83 6.83 -8.13
CA ASP A 37 23.88 5.45 -7.67
C ASP A 37 22.56 4.76 -8.03
N GLU A 38 22.54 4.16 -9.21
CA GLU A 38 21.40 3.43 -9.75
C GLU A 38 20.93 2.30 -8.81
N GLN A 39 21.85 1.66 -8.08
CA GLN A 39 21.52 0.59 -7.15
C GLN A 39 20.81 1.15 -5.91
N PHE A 40 21.31 2.24 -5.34
CA PHE A 40 20.64 2.89 -4.22
C PHE A 40 19.28 3.49 -4.63
N ASN A 41 19.19 4.07 -5.83
CA ASN A 41 17.93 4.56 -6.40
C ASN A 41 16.92 3.43 -6.59
N HIS A 42 17.37 2.25 -7.02
CA HIS A 42 16.51 1.07 -7.11
C HIS A 42 16.00 0.65 -5.71
N LEU A 43 16.84 0.66 -4.68
CA LEU A 43 16.41 0.37 -3.30
C LEU A 43 15.33 1.36 -2.81
N LEU A 44 15.49 2.65 -3.12
CA LEU A 44 14.48 3.68 -2.82
C LEU A 44 13.16 3.41 -3.55
N ASP A 45 13.19 3.07 -4.84
CA ASP A 45 12.00 2.74 -5.62
C ASP A 45 11.28 1.50 -5.04
N GLN A 46 12.02 0.44 -4.72
CA GLN A 46 11.43 -0.76 -4.11
C GLN A 46 10.83 -0.45 -2.72
N SER A 47 11.51 0.35 -1.91
CA SER A 47 11.00 0.78 -0.60
C SER A 47 9.67 1.52 -0.73
N GLN A 48 9.57 2.43 -1.71
CA GLN A 48 8.34 3.17 -1.96
C GLN A 48 7.21 2.26 -2.47
N ARG A 49 7.53 1.31 -3.37
CA ARG A 49 6.55 0.33 -3.88
C ARG A 49 5.96 -0.53 -2.77
N VAL A 50 6.80 -1.05 -1.87
CA VAL A 50 6.37 -1.86 -0.74
C VAL A 50 5.51 -1.04 0.22
N CYS A 51 5.90 0.21 0.52
CA CYS A 51 5.09 1.11 1.34
C CYS A 51 3.70 1.34 0.73
N ASN A 52 3.62 1.58 -0.58
CA ASN A 52 2.35 1.81 -1.27
C ASN A 52 1.46 0.55 -1.25
N ALA A 53 2.04 -0.63 -1.44
CA ALA A 53 1.30 -1.89 -1.38
C ALA A 53 0.72 -2.16 0.02
N LEU A 54 1.50 -1.92 1.08
CA LEU A 54 1.02 -2.03 2.45
C LEU A 54 -0.12 -1.04 2.73
N ALA A 55 0.04 0.22 2.31
CA ALA A 55 -1.00 1.22 2.47
C ALA A 55 -2.30 0.83 1.75
N ALA A 56 -2.22 0.22 0.57
CA ALA A 56 -3.39 -0.28 -0.15
C ALA A 56 -4.08 -1.46 0.57
N LEU A 57 -3.31 -2.36 1.20
CA LEU A 57 -3.86 -3.49 1.96
C LEU A 57 -4.44 -3.09 3.33
N GLU A 58 -3.96 -1.98 3.89
CA GLU A 58 -4.42 -1.44 5.18
C GLU A 58 -5.50 -0.37 5.01
N ALA A 59 -5.78 0.05 3.76
CA ALA A 59 -6.83 1.01 3.47
C ALA A 59 -8.18 0.49 3.97
N PRO A 60 -9.01 1.36 4.57
CA PRO A 60 -10.34 0.96 5.02
C PRO A 60 -11.17 0.47 3.83
N ASN A 61 -12.01 -0.54 4.09
CA ASN A 61 -12.95 -1.04 3.09
C ASN A 61 -13.78 0.11 2.53
N PHE A 62 -13.93 0.14 1.21
CA PHE A 62 -14.85 1.05 0.57
C PHE A 62 -16.26 0.82 1.10
N VAL A 63 -16.84 1.83 1.74
CA VAL A 63 -18.25 1.84 2.13
C VAL A 63 -19.00 2.63 1.06
N PRO A 64 -19.82 2.00 0.21
CA PRO A 64 -20.65 2.73 -0.73
C PRO A 64 -21.54 3.72 0.02
N THR A 65 -21.60 4.97 -0.42
CA THR A 65 -22.52 5.96 0.14
C THR A 65 -23.95 5.39 0.14
N PRO A 66 -24.60 5.27 1.32
CA PRO A 66 -25.94 4.70 1.38
C PRO A 66 -26.90 5.53 0.53
N ARG A 67 -27.52 4.92 -0.49
CA ARG A 67 -28.67 5.49 -1.20
C ARG A 67 -29.90 5.37 -0.30
N LYS A 68 -29.99 6.18 0.75
CA LYS A 68 -31.28 6.56 1.32
C LYS A 68 -31.63 7.92 0.73
N LEU A 69 -32.52 7.90 -0.27
CA LEU A 69 -33.37 9.05 -0.54
C LEU A 69 -34.17 9.24 0.75
N GLU A 70 -33.98 10.35 1.46
CA GLU A 70 -34.89 10.69 2.54
C GLU A 70 -36.30 10.75 1.95
N THR A 71 -37.19 9.90 2.47
CA THR A 71 -38.60 9.88 2.11
C THR A 71 -39.20 11.23 2.50
N GLY A 72 -39.17 12.20 1.59
CA GLY A 72 -39.69 13.55 1.86
C GLY A 72 -39.29 14.63 0.87
N GLN A 73 -38.21 14.49 0.11
CA GLN A 73 -37.86 15.49 -0.92
C GLN A 73 -38.41 15.08 -2.28
N GLY A 74 -39.70 15.34 -2.47
CA GLY A 74 -40.29 15.45 -3.80
C GLY A 74 -39.55 16.55 -4.57
N ILE A 75 -38.74 16.16 -5.54
CA ILE A 75 -38.26 17.05 -6.59
C ILE A 75 -39.46 17.36 -7.49
N GLU A 76 -40.22 18.40 -7.13
CA GLU A 76 -41.12 19.06 -8.08
C GLU A 76 -40.25 19.85 -9.06
N SER A 77 -39.99 19.26 -10.23
CA SER A 77 -39.53 20.02 -11.39
C SER A 77 -40.74 20.77 -11.97
N ARG A 78 -40.76 22.09 -11.80
CA ARG A 78 -41.61 23.00 -12.57
C ARG A 78 -40.86 23.54 -13.77
#